data_AF-A0A661SL44-F1
#
_entry.id   AF-A0A661SL44-F1
#
_cell.length_a   1.000
_cell.length_b   1.000
_cell.length_c   1.000
_cell.angle_alpha   90.00
_cell.angle_beta   90.00
_cell.angle_gamma   90.00
#
_symmetry.space_group_name_H-M   'P 1'
#
loop_
_entity.id
_entity.type
_entity.pdbx_description
1 polymer ?
#
loop_
_entity_poly.entity_id
_entity_poly.type
_entity_poly.pdbx_seq_one_letter_code
_entity_poly.pdbx_strand_id
1 'polypeptide(L)'
;IYPGTALYSEYQKRFNATDDVWLKEIESICYFETDANLSQELVFSFGRKLREEFFANIGHFADALDLIDKKELYPMHADSYSRLAMTFSHGDYARIQAIKEKEKIAERLFEKALSYFPNHRAYLGLGILRQNQRDFAGAVKILSEGIEHFPDSEQLSTCLAVNYMNLKQYRKALTYLSRFQDSAQASYYIAECYKALGDHKSEFL
;
A
#
# COMPACT_ATOMS: atom_id res chain seq x y z
N ILE A 1 -23.15 -13.31 -23.43
CA ILE A 1 -23.45 -13.58 -24.85
C ILE A 1 -24.13 -12.34 -25.41
N TYR A 2 -23.67 -11.84 -26.56
CA TYR A 2 -24.08 -10.56 -27.15
C TYR A 2 -24.75 -10.76 -28.51
N PRO A 3 -25.64 -9.85 -28.94
CA PRO A 3 -26.33 -10.00 -30.22
C PRO A 3 -25.33 -9.98 -31.38
N GLY A 4 -25.67 -10.66 -32.47
CA GLY A 4 -24.80 -10.78 -33.65
C GLY A 4 -23.60 -11.73 -33.51
N THR A 5 -23.45 -12.40 -32.36
CA THR A 5 -22.42 -13.45 -32.17
C THR A 5 -22.95 -14.84 -32.55
N ALA A 6 -22.07 -15.76 -32.94
CA ALA A 6 -22.44 -17.15 -33.20
C ALA A 6 -23.11 -17.81 -31.98
N LEU A 7 -22.62 -17.51 -30.77
CA LEU A 7 -23.20 -17.95 -29.50
C LEU A 7 -24.63 -17.43 -29.30
N TYR A 8 -24.94 -16.22 -29.77
CA TYR A 8 -26.29 -15.69 -29.68
C TYR A 8 -27.23 -16.33 -30.69
N SER A 9 -26.78 -16.56 -31.92
CA SER A 9 -27.57 -17.31 -32.91
C SER A 9 -27.86 -18.74 -32.44
N GLU A 10 -26.91 -19.37 -31.76
CA GLU A 10 -27.12 -20.68 -31.13
C GLU A 10 -28.11 -20.60 -29.96
N TYR A 11 -27.98 -19.58 -29.10
CA TYR A 11 -28.92 -19.32 -28.02
C TYR A 11 -30.36 -19.13 -28.53
N GLN A 12 -30.57 -18.30 -29.55
CA GLN A 12 -31.88 -18.07 -30.17
C GLN A 12 -32.50 -19.38 -30.67
N LYS A 13 -31.71 -20.22 -31.36
CA LYS A 13 -32.17 -21.54 -31.84
C LYS A 13 -32.51 -22.49 -30.70
N ARG A 14 -31.64 -22.59 -29.70
CA ARG A 14 -31.75 -23.56 -28.60
C ARG A 14 -32.91 -23.26 -27.66
N PHE A 15 -33.16 -21.98 -27.38
CA PHE A 15 -34.19 -21.54 -26.43
C PHE A 15 -35.43 -20.94 -27.11
N ASN A 16 -35.51 -20.98 -28.44
CA ASN A 16 -36.54 -20.31 -29.24
C ASN A 16 -36.73 -18.84 -28.83
N ALA A 17 -35.61 -18.16 -28.56
CA ALA A 17 -35.58 -16.79 -28.07
C ALA A 17 -35.50 -15.77 -29.21
N THR A 18 -36.15 -14.62 -29.04
CA THR A 18 -36.11 -13.47 -29.95
C THR A 18 -35.23 -12.36 -29.36
N ASP A 19 -35.07 -11.28 -30.11
CA ASP A 19 -34.35 -10.09 -29.65
C ASP A 19 -35.06 -9.37 -28.48
N ASP A 20 -36.29 -9.76 -28.13
CA ASP A 20 -37.03 -9.22 -26.98
C ASP A 20 -36.33 -9.43 -25.63
N VAL A 21 -35.37 -10.37 -25.56
CA VAL A 21 -34.51 -10.57 -24.39
C VAL A 21 -33.76 -9.29 -23.99
N TRP A 22 -33.46 -8.41 -24.96
CA TRP A 22 -32.77 -7.13 -24.75
C TRP A 22 -33.67 -6.01 -24.21
N LEU A 23 -34.98 -6.24 -24.11
CA LEU A 23 -35.89 -5.34 -23.41
C LEU A 23 -35.74 -5.45 -21.88
N LYS A 24 -35.05 -6.49 -21.38
CA LYS A 24 -34.69 -6.64 -19.98
C LYS A 24 -33.48 -5.77 -19.65
N GLU A 25 -33.39 -5.29 -18.41
CA GLU A 25 -32.23 -4.56 -17.90
C GLU A 25 -31.07 -5.55 -17.61
N ILE A 26 -30.44 -6.03 -18.69
CA ILE A 26 -29.30 -6.96 -18.65
C ILE A 26 -28.15 -6.39 -19.48
N GLU A 27 -26.92 -6.57 -18.99
CA GLU A 27 -25.71 -6.18 -19.75
C GLU A 27 -25.39 -7.22 -20.84
N SER A 28 -25.59 -8.50 -20.54
CA SER A 28 -25.43 -9.60 -21.47
C SER A 28 -26.18 -10.84 -20.96
N ILE A 29 -26.42 -11.81 -21.84
CA ILE A 29 -26.92 -13.13 -21.42
C ILE A 29 -25.75 -13.90 -20.80
N CYS A 30 -25.89 -14.36 -19.56
CA CYS A 30 -24.82 -15.05 -18.86
C CYS A 30 -24.59 -16.44 -19.49
N TYR A 31 -23.34 -16.82 -19.72
CA TYR A 31 -23.04 -18.08 -20.43
C TYR A 31 -23.61 -19.32 -19.71
N PHE A 32 -23.63 -19.32 -18.37
CA PHE A 32 -24.20 -20.39 -17.55
C PHE A 32 -25.72 -20.55 -17.72
N GLU A 33 -26.43 -19.55 -18.22
CA GLU A 33 -27.87 -19.67 -18.55
C GLU A 33 -28.11 -20.54 -19.79
N THR A 34 -27.04 -20.86 -20.53
CA THR A 34 -27.09 -21.62 -21.79
C THR A 34 -26.51 -23.03 -21.69
N ASP A 35 -25.77 -23.33 -20.62
CA ASP A 35 -25.12 -24.61 -20.39
C ASP A 35 -25.71 -25.31 -19.17
N ALA A 36 -26.38 -26.44 -19.40
CA ALA A 36 -27.04 -27.24 -18.35
C ALA A 36 -26.05 -27.84 -17.34
N ASN A 37 -24.76 -27.95 -17.69
CA ASN A 37 -23.72 -28.44 -16.77
C ASN A 37 -23.08 -27.32 -15.94
N LEU A 38 -23.41 -26.05 -16.21
CA LEU A 38 -22.81 -24.89 -15.55
C LEU A 38 -23.89 -24.15 -14.76
N SER A 39 -24.00 -24.40 -13.45
CA SER A 39 -24.91 -23.64 -12.60
C SER A 39 -24.34 -22.27 -12.22
N GLN A 40 -25.21 -21.31 -11.94
CA GLN A 40 -24.80 -20.00 -11.41
C GLN A 40 -23.98 -20.13 -10.11
N GLU A 41 -24.39 -21.05 -9.23
CA GLU A 41 -23.67 -21.35 -7.99
C GLU A 41 -22.24 -21.85 -8.27
N LEU A 42 -22.09 -22.71 -9.29
CA LEU A 42 -20.78 -23.20 -9.70
C LEU A 42 -19.90 -22.06 -10.25
N VAL A 43 -20.45 -21.17 -11.08
CA VAL A 43 -19.72 -19.99 -11.59
C VAL A 43 -19.28 -19.08 -10.44
N PHE A 44 -20.19 -18.79 -9.50
CA PHE A 44 -19.88 -17.92 -8.37
C PHE A 44 -18.92 -18.56 -7.37
N SER A 45 -19.01 -19.87 -7.13
CA SER A 45 -18.05 -20.58 -6.29
C SER A 45 -16.65 -20.59 -6.91
N PHE A 46 -16.55 -20.77 -8.24
CA PHE A 46 -15.28 -20.66 -8.95
C PHE A 46 -14.72 -19.24 -8.89
N GLY A 47 -15.54 -18.22 -9.11
CA GLY A 47 -15.12 -16.81 -9.02
C GLY A 47 -14.64 -16.42 -7.62
N ARG A 48 -15.33 -16.88 -6.56
CA ARG A 48 -14.88 -16.72 -5.17
C ARG A 48 -13.53 -17.39 -4.94
N LYS A 49 -13.39 -18.65 -5.36
CA LYS A 49 -12.15 -19.40 -5.24
C LYS A 49 -10.99 -18.70 -5.93
N LEU A 50 -11.16 -18.24 -7.17
CA LEU A 50 -10.10 -17.51 -7.89
C LEU A 50 -9.65 -16.25 -7.14
N ARG A 51 -10.61 -15.48 -6.62
CA ARG A 51 -10.31 -14.25 -5.89
C ARG A 51 -9.59 -14.52 -4.57
N GLU A 52 -10.07 -15.52 -3.82
CA GLU A 52 -9.47 -15.94 -2.56
C GLU A 52 -8.04 -16.45 -2.77
N GLU A 53 -7.83 -17.33 -3.74
CA GLU A 53 -6.50 -17.85 -4.08
C GLU A 53 -5.57 -16.75 -4.59
N PHE A 54 -6.05 -15.83 -5.43
CA PHE A 54 -5.27 -14.70 -5.90
C PHE A 54 -4.75 -13.85 -4.72
N PHE A 55 -5.63 -13.43 -3.82
CA PHE A 55 -5.24 -12.60 -2.68
C PHE A 55 -4.44 -13.35 -1.62
N ALA A 56 -4.68 -14.66 -1.45
CA ALA A 56 -3.84 -15.48 -0.58
C ALA A 56 -2.39 -15.57 -1.10
N ASN A 57 -2.20 -15.54 -2.42
CA ASN A 57 -0.90 -15.71 -3.06
C ASN A 57 -0.25 -14.41 -3.58
N ILE A 58 -0.92 -13.27 -3.50
CA ILE A 58 -0.43 -12.01 -4.09
C ILE A 58 0.93 -11.56 -3.52
N GLY A 59 1.21 -11.89 -2.25
CA GLY A 59 2.53 -11.66 -1.65
C GLY A 59 3.62 -12.49 -2.32
N HIS A 60 3.34 -13.76 -2.63
CA HIS A 60 4.28 -14.63 -3.35
C HIS A 60 4.55 -14.14 -4.77
N PHE A 61 3.52 -13.62 -5.46
CA PHE A 61 3.71 -13.01 -6.79
C PHE A 61 4.60 -11.76 -6.72
N ALA A 62 4.42 -10.93 -5.68
CA ALA A 62 5.28 -9.77 -5.46
C ALA A 62 6.73 -10.17 -5.13
N ASP A 63 6.91 -11.25 -4.37
CA ASP A 63 8.24 -11.78 -4.04
C ASP A 63 8.95 -12.38 -5.27
N ALA A 64 8.19 -13.00 -6.18
CA ALA A 64 8.67 -13.62 -7.41
C ALA A 64 8.94 -12.65 -8.57
N LEU A 65 8.75 -11.34 -8.38
CA LEU A 65 9.11 -10.34 -9.38
C LEU A 65 10.60 -10.40 -9.70
N ASP A 66 10.90 -10.66 -10.97
CA ASP A 66 12.24 -10.67 -11.54
C ASP A 66 12.40 -9.47 -12.47
N LEU A 67 13.20 -8.49 -12.04
CA LEU A 67 13.43 -7.26 -12.81
C LEU A 67 14.75 -7.38 -13.56
N ILE A 68 14.77 -6.83 -14.77
CA ILE A 68 15.98 -6.84 -15.60
C ILE A 68 17.15 -6.15 -14.88
N ASP A 69 18.30 -6.80 -14.82
CA ASP A 69 19.48 -6.23 -14.16
C ASP A 69 20.17 -5.19 -15.06
N LYS A 70 19.63 -3.96 -15.06
CA LYS A 70 20.21 -2.79 -15.73
C LYS A 70 20.28 -1.62 -14.76
N LYS A 71 21.50 -1.18 -14.43
CA LYS A 71 21.76 -0.10 -13.46
C LYS A 71 21.03 1.20 -13.79
N GLU A 72 20.91 1.54 -15.07
CA GLU A 72 20.18 2.72 -15.56
C GLU A 72 18.69 2.71 -15.14
N LEU A 73 18.12 1.52 -14.92
CA LEU A 73 16.72 1.33 -14.53
C LEU A 73 16.54 1.20 -13.01
N TYR A 74 17.60 1.14 -12.21
CA TYR A 74 17.50 0.96 -10.77
C TYR A 74 16.65 2.03 -10.07
N PRO A 75 16.72 3.33 -10.44
CA PRO A 75 15.80 4.33 -9.90
C PRO A 75 14.33 4.01 -10.19
N MET A 76 14.03 3.46 -11.38
CA MET A 76 12.67 3.06 -11.77
C MET A 76 12.23 1.79 -11.05
N HIS A 77 13.14 0.85 -10.79
CA HIS A 77 12.87 -0.33 -9.96
C HIS A 77 12.54 0.08 -8.52
N ALA A 78 13.33 0.99 -7.95
CA ALA A 78 13.08 1.53 -6.62
C ALA A 78 11.71 2.25 -6.56
N ASP A 79 11.39 3.09 -7.54
CA ASP A 79 10.06 3.72 -7.64
C ASP A 79 8.94 2.67 -7.70
N SER A 80 9.09 1.66 -8.57
CA SER A 80 8.10 0.60 -8.77
C SER A 80 7.86 -0.22 -7.49
N TYR A 81 8.92 -0.70 -6.85
CA TYR A 81 8.82 -1.45 -5.60
C TYR A 81 8.25 -0.60 -4.47
N SER A 82 8.63 0.68 -4.36
CA SER A 82 8.09 1.57 -3.34
C SER A 82 6.58 1.78 -3.50
N ARG A 83 6.09 1.91 -4.74
CA ARG A 83 4.65 2.05 -5.03
C ARG A 83 3.89 0.76 -4.72
N LEU A 84 4.46 -0.39 -5.11
CA LEU A 84 3.86 -1.68 -4.81
C LEU A 84 3.77 -1.90 -3.29
N ALA A 85 4.80 -1.55 -2.55
CA ALA A 85 4.80 -1.61 -1.09
C ALA A 85 3.68 -0.74 -0.48
N MET A 86 3.48 0.47 -0.99
CA MET A 86 2.39 1.36 -0.55
C MET A 86 1.01 0.73 -0.75
N THR A 87 0.80 -0.05 -1.81
CA THR A 87 -0.46 -0.77 -2.05
C THR A 87 -0.76 -1.71 -0.88
N PHE A 88 0.24 -2.39 -0.34
CA PHE A 88 0.12 -3.31 0.80
C PHE A 88 0.01 -2.61 2.16
N SER A 89 0.71 -1.49 2.38
CA SER A 89 0.72 -0.81 3.68
C SER A 89 -0.54 0.03 3.93
N HIS A 90 -0.89 0.94 3.02
CA HIS A 90 -1.98 1.90 3.21
C HIS A 90 -2.77 2.20 1.93
N GLY A 91 -2.56 1.42 0.86
CA GLY A 91 -3.33 1.47 -0.39
C GLY A 91 -4.44 0.41 -0.45
N ASP A 92 -4.81 0.01 -1.67
CA ASP A 92 -5.99 -0.85 -1.91
C ASP A 92 -5.87 -2.22 -1.25
N TYR A 93 -4.67 -2.81 -1.22
CA TYR A 93 -4.46 -4.14 -0.65
C TYR A 93 -4.44 -4.12 0.88
N ALA A 94 -4.17 -2.97 1.51
CA ALA A 94 -4.19 -2.81 2.96
C ALA A 94 -5.53 -3.24 3.58
N ARG A 95 -6.65 -3.04 2.86
CA ARG A 95 -8.01 -3.33 3.34
C ARG A 95 -8.50 -4.74 3.03
N ILE A 96 -7.75 -5.52 2.24
CA ILE A 96 -8.19 -6.84 1.77
C ILE A 96 -7.85 -7.90 2.81
N GLN A 97 -8.84 -8.38 3.56
CA GLN A 97 -8.63 -9.33 4.67
C GLN A 97 -7.95 -10.64 4.24
N ALA A 98 -8.20 -11.12 3.02
CA ALA A 98 -7.61 -12.35 2.48
C ALA A 98 -6.08 -12.28 2.34
N ILE A 99 -5.51 -11.07 2.18
CA ILE A 99 -4.05 -10.90 2.13
C ILE A 99 -3.51 -10.92 3.55
N LYS A 100 -2.77 -11.98 3.89
CA LYS A 100 -2.11 -12.13 5.19
C LYS A 100 -0.78 -11.38 5.20
N GLU A 101 -0.32 -10.98 6.39
CA GLU A 101 1.02 -10.43 6.61
C GLU A 101 1.39 -9.20 5.73
N LYS A 102 0.39 -8.37 5.41
CA LYS A 102 0.54 -7.21 4.51
C LYS A 102 1.68 -6.27 4.91
N GLU A 103 1.82 -6.00 6.20
CA GLU A 103 2.89 -5.13 6.71
C GLU A 103 4.28 -5.71 6.41
N LYS A 104 4.46 -7.03 6.59
CA LYS A 104 5.73 -7.70 6.25
C LYS A 104 5.98 -7.73 4.75
N ILE A 105 4.92 -7.87 3.93
CA ILE A 105 5.05 -7.77 2.47
C ILE A 105 5.51 -6.35 2.09
N ALA A 106 4.86 -5.32 2.63
CA ALA A 106 5.24 -3.93 2.40
C ALA A 106 6.68 -3.64 2.85
N GLU A 107 7.07 -4.11 4.04
CA GLU A 107 8.43 -3.99 4.57
C GLU A 107 9.47 -4.56 3.60
N ARG A 108 9.32 -5.82 3.18
CA ARG A 108 10.22 -6.45 2.20
C ARG A 108 10.30 -5.68 0.89
N LEU A 109 9.17 -5.16 0.41
CA LEU A 109 9.12 -4.41 -0.85
C LEU A 109 9.79 -3.04 -0.73
N PHE A 110 9.64 -2.34 0.39
CA PHE A 110 10.39 -1.11 0.64
C PHE A 110 11.89 -1.37 0.79
N GLU A 111 12.29 -2.45 1.45
CA GLU A 111 13.70 -2.87 1.54
C GLU A 111 14.27 -3.20 0.15
N LYS A 112 13.54 -3.94 -0.68
CA LYS A 112 13.89 -4.16 -2.10
C LYS A 112 14.02 -2.85 -2.87
N ALA A 113 13.13 -1.88 -2.63
CA ALA A 113 13.25 -0.57 -3.29
C ALA A 113 14.58 0.10 -2.95
N LEU A 114 14.94 0.14 -1.66
CA LEU A 114 16.19 0.74 -1.19
C LEU A 114 17.45 -0.04 -1.61
N SER A 115 17.34 -1.35 -1.89
CA SER A 115 18.46 -2.11 -2.44
C SER A 115 18.81 -1.72 -3.88
N TYR A 116 17.87 -1.12 -4.62
CA TYR A 116 18.13 -0.62 -5.98
C TYR A 116 18.61 0.83 -5.99
N PHE A 117 17.91 1.72 -5.29
CA PHE A 117 18.22 3.15 -5.28
C PHE A 117 17.57 3.86 -4.07
N PRO A 118 18.19 4.93 -3.51
CA PRO A 118 17.56 5.73 -2.48
C PRO A 118 16.19 6.23 -2.91
N ASN A 119 15.15 5.91 -2.13
CA ASN A 119 13.78 6.25 -2.47
C ASN A 119 13.04 6.84 -1.27
N HIS A 120 12.54 8.06 -1.43
CA HIS A 120 11.84 8.81 -0.38
C HIS A 120 10.67 8.04 0.24
N ARG A 121 9.82 7.44 -0.60
CA ARG A 121 8.63 6.70 -0.12
C ARG A 121 9.02 5.45 0.65
N ALA A 122 10.11 4.80 0.24
CA ALA A 122 10.59 3.61 0.93
C ALA A 122 11.16 3.92 2.32
N TYR A 123 11.95 4.99 2.46
CA TYR A 123 12.41 5.44 3.79
C TYR A 123 11.25 5.83 4.69
N LEU A 124 10.31 6.63 4.18
CA LEU A 124 9.13 7.05 4.95
C LEU A 124 8.25 5.86 5.34
N GLY A 125 7.99 4.95 4.39
CA GLY A 125 7.18 3.76 4.58
C GLY A 125 7.76 2.83 5.65
N LEU A 126 9.06 2.53 5.59
CA LEU A 126 9.74 1.73 6.61
C LEU A 126 9.75 2.42 7.98
N GLY A 127 9.98 3.74 8.02
CA GLY A 127 9.90 4.52 9.26
C GLY A 127 8.53 4.41 9.93
N ILE A 128 7.45 4.55 9.16
CA ILE A 128 6.07 4.40 9.65
C ILE A 128 5.79 2.97 10.10
N LEU A 129 6.23 1.95 9.36
CA LEU A 129 6.05 0.55 9.75
C LEU A 129 6.75 0.24 11.09
N ARG A 130 8.01 0.67 11.25
CA ARG A 130 8.75 0.53 12.52
C ARG A 130 8.09 1.30 13.66
N GLN A 131 7.60 2.51 13.39
CA GLN A 131 6.85 3.31 14.36
C GLN A 131 5.57 2.58 14.83
N ASN A 132 4.81 1.98 13.91
CA ASN A 132 3.61 1.19 14.23
C ASN A 132 3.95 -0.06 15.07
N GLN A 133 5.10 -0.67 14.82
CA GLN A 133 5.67 -1.77 15.61
C GLN A 133 6.22 -1.30 16.98
N ARG A 134 6.15 0.01 17.29
CA ARG A 134 6.77 0.67 18.45
C ARG A 134 8.30 0.54 18.51
N ASP A 135 8.93 0.17 17.40
CA ASP A 135 10.39 0.21 17.23
C ASP A 135 10.82 1.62 16.81
N PHE A 136 10.71 2.56 17.75
CA PHE A 136 11.06 3.96 17.50
C PHE A 136 12.56 4.15 17.22
N ALA A 137 13.41 3.28 17.78
CA ALA A 137 14.86 3.34 17.55
C ALA A 137 15.22 2.89 16.13
N GLY A 138 14.63 1.78 15.66
CA GLY A 138 14.76 1.33 14.27
C GLY A 138 14.17 2.34 13.28
N ALA A 139 13.03 2.95 13.59
CA ALA A 139 12.44 4.02 12.79
C ALA A 139 13.40 5.21 12.67
N VAL A 140 13.99 5.67 13.78
CA VAL A 140 15.00 6.75 13.78
C VAL A 140 16.17 6.41 12.87
N LYS A 141 16.69 5.18 12.91
CA LYS A 141 17.82 4.77 12.07
C LYS A 141 17.49 4.92 10.58
N ILE A 142 16.38 4.32 10.14
CA ILE A 142 15.97 4.34 8.73
C ILE A 142 15.63 5.75 8.25
N LEU A 143 14.93 6.53 9.08
CA LEU A 143 14.54 7.90 8.71
C LEU A 143 15.74 8.85 8.66
N SER A 144 16.74 8.68 9.53
CA SER A 144 17.98 9.45 9.47
C SER A 144 18.74 9.18 8.17
N GLU A 145 18.89 7.92 7.76
CA GLU A 145 19.47 7.56 6.45
C GLU A 145 18.67 8.20 5.30
N GLY A 146 17.34 8.20 5.39
CA GLY A 146 16.49 8.86 4.40
C GLY A 146 16.70 10.37 4.31
N ILE A 147 16.94 11.05 5.43
CA ILE A 147 17.19 12.51 5.46
C ILE A 147 18.55 12.86 4.84
N GLU A 148 19.55 11.98 4.91
CA GLU A 148 20.84 12.20 4.22
C GLU A 148 20.65 12.30 2.70
N HIS A 149 19.72 11.52 2.14
CA HIS A 149 19.37 11.56 0.72
C HIS A 149 18.34 12.65 0.37
N PHE A 150 17.44 12.99 1.29
CA PHE A 150 16.31 13.90 1.07
C PHE A 150 16.23 14.97 2.17
N PRO A 151 17.25 15.85 2.31
CA PRO A 151 17.38 16.76 3.46
C PRO A 151 16.28 17.83 3.54
N ASP A 152 15.60 18.08 2.42
CA ASP A 152 14.54 19.09 2.31
C ASP A 152 13.14 18.50 2.53
N SER A 153 13.05 17.21 2.88
CA SER A 153 11.76 16.55 3.10
C SER A 153 11.18 16.85 4.49
N GLU A 154 10.14 17.67 4.52
CA GLU A 154 9.33 17.92 5.72
C GLU A 154 8.72 16.62 6.26
N GLN A 155 8.25 15.73 5.38
CA GLN A 155 7.60 14.47 5.76
C GLN A 155 8.56 13.53 6.51
N LEU A 156 9.78 13.33 5.99
CA LEU A 156 10.79 12.52 6.67
C LEU A 156 11.23 13.18 7.98
N SER A 157 11.46 14.49 7.97
CA SER A 157 11.88 15.24 9.16
C SER A 157 10.84 15.21 10.27
N THR A 158 9.56 15.36 9.91
CA THR A 158 8.43 15.28 10.84
C THR A 158 8.25 13.86 11.38
N CYS A 159 8.30 12.84 10.52
CA CYS A 159 8.22 11.45 10.96
C CYS A 159 9.39 11.10 11.90
N LEU A 160 10.61 11.53 11.59
CA LEU A 160 11.78 11.33 12.45
C LEU A 160 11.60 12.04 13.80
N ALA A 161 11.13 13.29 13.79
CA ALA A 161 10.88 14.05 15.01
C ALA A 161 9.85 13.37 15.91
N VAL A 162 8.75 12.86 15.35
CA VAL A 162 7.74 12.09 16.11
C VAL A 162 8.36 10.85 16.76
N ASN A 163 9.25 10.15 16.07
CA ASN A 163 9.96 9.01 16.66
C ASN A 163 10.92 9.43 17.79
N TYR A 164 11.63 10.55 17.65
CA TYR A 164 12.40 11.13 18.76
C TYR A 164 11.53 11.56 19.94
N MET A 165 10.34 12.12 19.70
CA MET A 165 9.38 12.46 20.76
C MET A 165 8.91 11.22 21.52
N ASN A 166 8.61 10.13 20.82
CA ASN A 166 8.26 8.85 21.45
C ASN A 166 9.41 8.27 22.30
N LEU A 167 10.65 8.57 21.94
CA LEU A 167 11.85 8.26 22.73
C LEU A 167 12.14 9.29 23.83
N LYS A 168 11.26 10.27 24.06
CA LYS A 168 11.44 11.42 24.98
C LYS A 168 12.65 12.30 24.67
N GLN A 169 13.17 12.24 23.44
CA GLN A 169 14.31 13.04 22.97
C GLN A 169 13.83 14.34 22.32
N TYR A 170 13.05 15.14 23.04
CA TYR A 170 12.37 16.33 22.53
C TYR A 170 13.31 17.38 21.91
N ARG A 171 14.52 17.56 22.48
CA ARG A 171 15.52 18.48 21.91
C ARG A 171 15.97 18.09 20.51
N LYS A 172 16.14 16.78 20.26
CA LYS A 172 16.50 16.29 18.92
C LYS A 172 15.32 16.44 17.96
N ALA A 173 14.11 16.13 18.42
CA ALA A 173 12.90 16.35 17.61
C ALA A 173 12.81 17.80 17.10
N LEU A 174 13.04 18.78 17.99
CA LEU A 174 13.07 20.21 17.62
C LEU A 174 14.09 20.54 16.54
N THR A 175 15.28 19.92 16.55
CA THR A 175 16.32 20.13 15.52
C THR A 175 15.83 19.79 14.11
N TYR A 176 15.03 18.73 13.97
CA TYR A 176 14.50 18.32 12.66
C TYR A 176 13.24 19.10 12.27
N LEU A 177 12.47 19.62 13.24
CA LEU A 177 11.25 20.38 12.97
C LEU A 177 11.52 21.87 12.69
N SER A 178 12.57 22.46 13.25
CA SER A 178 12.80 23.91 13.21
C SER A 178 12.92 24.47 11.78
N ARG A 179 13.39 23.66 10.84
CA ARG A 179 13.50 24.04 9.42
C ARG A 179 12.14 24.22 8.75
N PHE A 180 11.09 23.63 9.29
CA PHE A 180 9.75 23.60 8.72
C PHE A 180 8.72 24.29 9.61
N GLN A 181 9.15 25.18 10.50
CA GLN A 181 8.31 25.85 11.50
C GLN A 181 7.08 26.55 10.90
N ASP A 182 7.14 27.00 9.65
CA ASP A 182 6.02 27.67 8.97
C ASP A 182 4.91 26.69 8.55
N SER A 183 5.17 25.39 8.57
CA SER A 183 4.14 24.36 8.35
C SER A 183 3.28 24.17 9.60
N ALA A 184 1.97 24.03 9.41
CA ALA A 184 1.04 23.76 10.50
C ALA A 184 1.41 22.46 11.26
N GLN A 185 1.88 21.44 10.53
CA GLN A 185 2.23 20.15 11.11
C GLN A 185 3.48 20.23 11.98
N ALA A 186 4.57 20.85 11.50
CA ALA A 186 5.77 20.98 12.31
C ALA A 186 5.55 21.95 13.48
N SER A 187 4.82 23.05 13.28
CA SER A 187 4.42 23.97 14.37
C SER A 187 3.69 23.24 15.50
N TYR A 188 2.75 22.35 15.16
CA TYR A 188 2.06 21.52 16.15
C TYR A 188 3.03 20.67 16.97
N TYR A 189 3.93 19.93 16.33
CA TYR A 189 4.88 19.08 17.05
C TYR A 189 5.96 19.87 17.81
N ILE A 190 6.33 21.06 17.33
CA ILE A 190 7.22 21.98 18.07
C ILE A 190 6.56 22.42 19.38
N ALA A 191 5.29 22.79 19.34
CA ALA A 191 4.53 23.17 20.55
C ALA A 191 4.47 22.01 21.56
N GLU A 192 4.17 20.79 21.09
CA GLU A 192 4.17 19.59 21.93
C GLU A 192 5.54 19.30 22.56
N CYS A 193 6.63 19.49 21.81
CA CYS A 193 7.99 19.36 22.33
C CYS A 193 8.29 20.37 23.45
N TYR A 194 7.91 21.65 23.27
CA TYR A 194 8.14 22.67 24.29
C TYR A 194 7.30 22.42 25.54
N LYS A 195 6.05 21.98 25.39
CA LYS A 195 5.19 21.59 26.52
C LYS A 195 5.84 20.48 27.35
N ALA A 196 6.28 19.39 26.71
CA ALA A 196 6.91 18.27 27.41
C ALA A 196 8.22 18.67 28.13
N LEU A 197 9.00 19.59 27.55
CA LEU A 197 10.21 20.13 28.19
C LEU A 197 9.91 21.06 29.38
N GLY A 198 8.75 21.75 29.37
CA GLY A 198 8.26 22.56 30.48
C GLY A 198 7.71 21.71 31.63
N ASP A 199 6.95 20.66 31.31
CA ASP A 199 6.39 19.73 32.29
C ASP A 199 7.50 18.99 33.06
N HIS A 200 8.55 18.55 32.36
CA HIS A 200 9.71 17.93 33.02
C HIS A 200 10.52 18.88 33.91
N LYS A 201 10.48 20.20 33.71
CA LYS A 201 11.11 21.13 34.68
C LYS A 201 10.32 21.25 35.97
N SER A 202 9.02 20.94 35.93
CA SER A 202 8.09 21.02 37.07
C SER A 202 8.12 19.78 37.95
N GLU A 203 8.55 18.62 37.41
CA GLU A 203 8.64 17.34 38.16
C GLU A 203 9.92 17.19 39.02
N PHE A 204 10.89 18.10 38.89
CA PHE A 204 12.14 18.09 39.67
C PHE A 204 12.20 19.21 40.74
N LEU A 205 11.07 19.84 41.07
CA LEU A 205 10.90 20.80 42.17
C LEU A 205 9.94 20.22 43.22
#